data_AF-A0A9J6GF80-F1
#
_entry.id   AF-A0A9J6GF80-F1
#
_cell.length_a   1.000
_cell.length_b   1.000
_cell.length_c   1.000
_cell.angle_alpha   90.00
_cell.angle_beta   90.00
_cell.angle_gamma   90.00
#
_symmetry.space_group_name_H-M   'P 1'
#
loop_
_entity.id
_entity.type
_entity.pdbx_description
1 polymer ?
#
loop_
_entity_poly.entity_id
_entity_poly.type
_entity_poly.pdbx_seq_one_letter_code
_entity_poly.pdbx_strand_id
1 'polypeptide(L)'
;MHVPIVKLDIRDRAAENPDYALTVDDILKWEKKHGKIPHGSLFLMQTGQSRFWPNRTAYMGIDENGTRHYPCMTPEGATFLTTKRSLYGAGVDGSALDCYPVRTVHRIMFQASLYLIQHLSDLSQVPPTGALAAVMPMKIAGAGAAPLRIVAIMP
;
A
#
# COMPACT_ATOMS: atom_id res chain seq x y z
N MET A 1 -2.19 -16.46 -12.49
CA MET A 1 -1.61 -15.27 -13.15
C MET A 1 -0.78 -14.56 -12.10
N HIS A 2 0.53 -14.45 -12.31
CA HIS A 2 1.44 -13.84 -11.34
C HIS A 2 1.56 -12.33 -11.65
N VAL A 3 1.47 -11.50 -10.62
CA VAL A 3 1.46 -10.03 -10.75
C VAL A 3 2.81 -9.47 -10.31
N PRO A 4 3.55 -8.69 -11.13
CA PRO A 4 4.81 -8.07 -10.69
C PRO A 4 4.63 -7.21 -9.44
N ILE A 5 5.49 -7.36 -8.45
CA ILE A 5 5.51 -6.49 -7.27
C ILE A 5 6.46 -5.34 -7.50
N VAL A 6 5.98 -4.14 -7.16
CA VAL A 6 6.81 -2.96 -6.91
C VAL A 6 6.64 -2.58 -5.44
N LYS A 7 7.71 -2.57 -4.66
CA LYS A 7 7.66 -2.17 -3.25
C LYS A 7 8.40 -0.86 -3.01
N LEU A 8 7.70 0.11 -2.45
CA LEU A 8 8.25 1.38 -1.98
C LEU A 8 8.27 1.39 -0.45
N ASP A 9 9.47 1.52 0.12
CA ASP A 9 9.71 1.54 1.56
C ASP A 9 9.80 2.98 2.08
N ILE A 10 8.93 3.33 3.03
CA ILE A 10 8.88 4.64 3.71
C ILE A 10 9.06 4.50 5.22
N ARG A 11 9.54 3.36 5.72
CA ARG A 11 9.66 3.09 7.17
C ARG A 11 10.41 4.17 7.94
N ASP A 12 11.52 4.66 7.40
CA ASP A 12 12.34 5.67 8.09
C ASP A 12 11.57 6.98 8.26
N ARG A 13 10.85 7.40 7.21
CA ARG A 13 10.04 8.63 7.22
C ARG A 13 8.80 8.48 8.10
N ALA A 14 8.20 7.29 8.09
CA ALA A 14 7.10 6.93 8.97
C ALA A 14 7.52 6.86 10.44
N ALA A 15 8.77 6.51 10.73
CA ALA A 15 9.31 6.50 12.09
C ALA A 15 9.57 7.92 12.61
N GLU A 16 9.99 8.84 11.73
CA GLU A 16 10.16 10.26 12.04
C GLU A 16 8.82 11.00 12.16
N ASN A 17 7.86 10.66 11.30
CA ASN A 17 6.53 11.26 11.27
C ASN A 17 5.46 10.18 11.06
N PRO A 18 4.68 9.83 12.11
CA PRO A 18 3.57 8.89 12.00
C PRO A 18 2.51 9.27 10.96
N ASP A 19 2.36 10.57 10.65
CA ASP A 19 1.41 11.09 9.65
C ASP A 19 2.05 11.27 8.27
N TYR A 20 3.23 10.68 8.02
CA TYR A 20 3.90 10.82 6.74
C TYR A 20 3.04 10.28 5.59
N ALA A 21 2.82 11.13 4.59
CA ALA A 21 2.06 10.79 3.39
C ALA A 21 3.01 10.64 2.18
N LEU A 22 3.02 9.45 1.58
CA LEU A 22 3.78 9.14 0.38
C LEU A 22 3.33 10.02 -0.79
N THR A 23 4.29 10.77 -1.34
CA THR A 23 4.09 11.79 -2.36
C THR A 23 4.48 11.31 -3.77
N VAL A 24 4.15 12.12 -4.78
CA VAL A 24 4.62 11.90 -6.16
C VAL A 24 6.15 11.90 -6.26
N ASP A 25 6.83 12.78 -5.51
CA ASP A 25 8.29 12.87 -5.53
C ASP A 25 8.95 11.59 -5.00
N ASP A 26 8.33 10.94 -4.02
CA ASP A 26 8.80 9.65 -3.50
C ASP A 26 8.74 8.56 -4.56
N ILE A 27 7.64 8.53 -5.32
CA ILE A 27 7.43 7.60 -6.43
C ILE A 27 8.49 7.85 -7.52
N LEU A 28 8.72 9.11 -7.90
CA LEU A 28 9.69 9.47 -8.93
C LEU A 28 11.14 9.16 -8.49
N LYS A 29 11.48 9.41 -7.23
CA LYS A 29 12.79 9.05 -6.65
C LYS A 29 12.98 7.54 -6.64
N TRP A 30 11.94 6.79 -6.28
CA TRP A 30 11.98 5.33 -6.34
C TRP A 30 12.21 4.84 -7.78
N GLU A 31 11.49 5.39 -8.76
CA GLU A 31 11.65 5.02 -10.17
C GLU A 31 13.02 5.37 -10.74
N LYS A 32 13.63 6.48 -10.30
CA LYS A 32 14.99 6.84 -10.68
C LYS A 32 16.01 5.76 -10.25
N LYS A 33 15.75 5.07 -9.13
CA LYS A 33 16.63 4.03 -8.59
C LYS A 33 16.31 2.63 -9.11
N HIS A 34 15.04 2.32 -9.32
CA HIS A 34 14.56 0.95 -9.58
C HIS A 34 13.98 0.75 -10.98
N GLY A 35 13.91 1.81 -11.79
CA GLY A 35 13.25 1.82 -13.08
C GLY A 35 11.78 2.23 -12.97
N LYS A 36 11.18 2.57 -14.13
CA LYS A 36 9.78 2.94 -14.21
C LYS A 36 8.89 1.78 -13.76
N ILE A 37 7.84 2.09 -12.99
CA ILE A 37 6.88 1.09 -12.51
C ILE A 37 6.27 0.35 -13.71
N PRO A 38 6.43 -0.98 -13.81
CA PRO A 38 5.92 -1.75 -14.93
C PRO A 38 4.39 -1.76 -15.00
N HIS A 39 3.86 -1.87 -16.21
CA HIS A 39 2.42 -2.07 -16.44
C HIS A 39 1.94 -3.36 -15.74
N GLY A 40 0.76 -3.31 -15.13
CA GLY A 40 0.12 -4.42 -14.44
C GLY A 40 0.77 -4.78 -13.10
N SER A 41 1.60 -3.92 -12.52
CA SER A 41 2.25 -4.21 -11.23
C SER A 41 1.31 -3.99 -10.04
N LEU A 42 1.54 -4.74 -8.96
CA LEU A 42 1.01 -4.49 -7.63
C LEU A 42 1.98 -3.55 -6.89
N PHE A 43 1.53 -2.32 -6.61
CA PHE A 43 2.32 -1.35 -5.86
C PHE A 43 2.14 -1.57 -4.35
N LEU A 44 3.22 -1.84 -3.62
CA LEU A 44 3.20 -2.09 -2.18
C LEU A 44 3.90 -0.95 -1.43
N MET A 45 3.18 -0.29 -0.54
CA MET A 45 3.70 0.71 0.38
C MET A 45 4.08 0.04 1.69
N GLN A 46 5.38 0.00 1.99
CA GLN A 46 5.89 -0.51 3.26
C GLN A 46 6.08 0.67 4.23
N THR A 47 5.23 0.72 5.24
CA THR A 47 5.20 1.74 6.30
C THR A 47 5.87 1.26 7.59
N GLY A 48 5.94 -0.06 7.78
CA GLY A 48 6.38 -0.68 9.02
C GLY A 48 5.27 -0.80 10.07
N GLN A 49 4.03 -0.39 9.77
CA GLN A 49 2.92 -0.41 10.72
C GLN A 49 2.58 -1.83 11.20
N SER A 50 2.83 -2.83 10.36
CA SER A 50 2.63 -4.26 10.67
C SER A 50 3.35 -4.71 11.95
N ARG A 51 4.46 -4.06 12.35
CA ARG A 51 5.20 -4.38 13.58
C ARG A 51 4.40 -4.18 14.87
N PHE A 52 3.37 -3.35 14.83
CA PHE A 52 2.55 -3.04 16.00
C PHE A 52 1.45 -4.08 16.23
N TRP A 53 1.24 -5.01 15.31
CA TRP A 53 0.34 -6.14 15.52
C TRP A 53 0.86 -7.05 16.65
N PRO A 54 0.00 -7.56 17.56
CA PRO A 54 -1.46 -7.44 17.60
C PRO A 54 -2.00 -6.28 18.48
N ASN A 55 -1.16 -5.34 18.91
CA ASN A 55 -1.61 -4.20 19.72
C ASN A 55 -2.47 -3.26 18.87
N ARG A 56 -3.80 -3.34 19.05
CA ARG A 56 -4.77 -2.54 18.28
C ARG A 56 -4.53 -1.04 18.37
N THR A 57 -4.25 -0.50 19.55
CA THR A 57 -4.06 0.94 19.75
C THR A 57 -2.83 1.43 18.99
N ALA A 58 -1.71 0.73 19.13
CA ALA A 58 -0.48 1.06 18.41
C ALA A 58 -0.61 0.84 16.88
N TYR A 59 -1.25 -0.27 16.46
CA TYR A 59 -1.45 -0.61 15.06
C TYR A 59 -2.35 0.39 14.32
N MET A 60 -3.41 0.86 14.98
CA MET A 60 -4.32 1.86 14.42
C MET A 60 -3.85 3.29 14.68
N GLY A 61 -2.73 3.48 15.38
CA GLY A 61 -2.15 4.78 15.70
C GLY A 61 -3.06 5.67 16.54
N ILE A 62 -3.81 5.10 17.48
CA ILE A 62 -4.84 5.83 18.22
C ILE A 62 -4.21 6.66 19.33
N ASP A 63 -4.40 7.98 19.30
CA ASP A 63 -3.99 8.91 20.36
C ASP A 63 -5.02 8.97 21.51
N GLU A 64 -4.74 9.80 22.52
CA GLU A 64 -5.62 10.00 23.69
C GLU A 64 -7.01 10.55 23.33
N ASN A 65 -7.12 11.25 22.19
CA ASN A 65 -8.37 11.83 21.68
C ASN A 65 -9.15 10.87 20.77
N GLY A 66 -8.62 9.68 20.49
CA GLY A 66 -9.21 8.72 19.54
C GLY A 66 -8.88 9.01 18.07
N THR A 67 -8.03 9.99 17.78
CA THR A 67 -7.51 10.31 16.44
C THR A 67 -6.49 9.26 16.02
N ARG A 68 -6.47 8.93 14.72
CA ARG A 68 -5.55 7.92 14.19
C ARG A 68 -4.41 8.58 13.43
N HIS A 69 -3.19 8.16 13.77
CA HIS A 69 -1.94 8.60 13.19
C HIS A 69 -1.21 7.39 12.59
N TYR A 70 -1.23 7.28 11.28
CA TYR A 70 -0.49 6.23 10.58
C TYR A 70 -0.11 6.69 9.16
N PRO A 71 0.99 6.16 8.60
CA PRO A 71 1.46 6.61 7.30
C PRO A 71 0.46 6.25 6.19
N CYS A 72 0.35 7.14 5.21
CA CYS A 72 -0.64 7.07 4.14
C CYS A 72 -0.02 7.46 2.79
N MET A 73 -0.86 7.62 1.77
CA MET A 73 -0.53 8.18 0.46
C MET A 73 -1.30 9.47 0.23
N THR A 74 -0.68 10.44 -0.45
CA THR A 74 -1.40 11.66 -0.83
C THR A 74 -2.39 11.40 -1.99
N PRO A 75 -3.47 12.19 -2.12
CA PRO A 75 -4.34 12.13 -3.30
C PRO A 75 -3.61 12.32 -4.63
N GLU A 76 -2.57 13.16 -4.66
CA GLU A 76 -1.73 13.41 -5.84
C GLU A 76 -0.89 12.17 -6.16
N GLY A 77 -0.33 11.50 -5.16
CA GLY A 77 0.37 10.23 -5.31
C GLY A 77 -0.54 9.15 -5.91
N ALA A 78 -1.75 9.02 -5.37
CA ALA A 78 -2.76 8.09 -5.89
C ALA A 78 -3.15 8.43 -7.33
N THR A 79 -3.39 9.70 -7.64
CA THR A 79 -3.74 10.19 -8.98
C THR A 79 -2.61 9.94 -9.97
N PHE A 80 -1.36 10.15 -9.55
CA PHE A 80 -0.20 9.87 -10.39
C PHE A 80 -0.11 8.38 -10.72
N LEU A 81 -0.27 7.51 -9.71
CA LEU A 81 -0.25 6.06 -9.92
C LEU A 81 -1.40 5.56 -10.80
N THR A 82 -2.60 6.17 -10.72
CA THR A 82 -3.74 5.72 -11.53
C THR A 82 -3.76 6.30 -12.95
N THR A 83 -3.21 7.50 -13.16
CA THR A 83 -3.27 8.19 -14.46
C THR A 83 -2.00 8.06 -15.29
N LYS A 84 -0.84 7.90 -14.62
CA LYS A 84 0.46 7.81 -15.28
C LYS A 84 1.06 6.42 -15.22
N ARG A 85 0.55 5.55 -14.36
CA ARG A 85 0.90 4.12 -14.31
C ARG A 85 -0.39 3.30 -14.50
N SER A 86 -0.25 2.11 -15.04
CA SER A 86 -1.37 1.18 -15.22
C SER A 86 -1.15 0.03 -14.26
N LEU A 87 -1.59 0.19 -13.02
CA LEU A 87 -1.38 -0.80 -11.96
C LEU A 87 -2.42 -1.92 -12.02
N TYR A 88 -2.10 -3.06 -11.43
CA TYR A 88 -3.09 -4.07 -11.07
C TYR A 88 -3.83 -3.69 -9.78
N GLY A 89 -3.09 -3.12 -8.82
CA GLY A 89 -3.62 -2.72 -7.53
C GLY A 89 -2.57 -2.02 -6.68
N ALA A 90 -2.98 -1.61 -5.49
CA ALA A 90 -2.10 -1.05 -4.47
C ALA A 90 -2.30 -1.78 -3.13
N GLY A 91 -1.24 -1.89 -2.35
CA GLY A 91 -1.30 -2.50 -1.03
C GLY A 91 -0.44 -1.80 0.01
N VAL A 92 -0.76 -2.01 1.28
CA VAL A 92 -0.07 -1.41 2.42
C VAL A 92 -0.04 -2.39 3.60
N ASP A 93 1.01 -2.33 4.41
CA ASP A 93 1.13 -3.09 5.66
C ASP A 93 0.43 -2.46 6.88
N GLY A 94 -0.22 -1.31 6.66
CA GLY A 94 -1.09 -0.61 7.61
C GLY A 94 -2.58 -0.83 7.35
N SER A 95 -3.42 -0.08 8.07
CA SER A 95 -4.87 -0.23 8.03
C SER A 95 -5.55 0.43 6.83
N ALA A 96 -4.89 1.35 6.13
CA ALA A 96 -5.42 2.02 4.94
C ALA A 96 -4.29 2.67 4.15
N LEU A 97 -4.52 2.90 2.85
CA LEU A 97 -3.67 3.78 2.04
C LEU A 97 -4.00 5.27 2.25
N ASP A 98 -5.13 5.57 2.89
CA ASP A 98 -5.63 6.93 3.10
C ASP A 98 -5.22 7.46 4.45
N CYS A 99 -4.92 8.76 4.47
CA CYS A 99 -4.74 9.50 5.69
C CYS A 99 -6.10 9.61 6.42
N TYR A 100 -6.11 9.36 7.73
CA TYR A 100 -7.31 9.53 8.52
C TYR A 100 -7.75 11.00 8.56
N PRO A 101 -9.05 11.34 8.57
CA PRO A 101 -10.24 10.47 8.45
C PRO A 101 -10.76 10.34 7.00
N VAL A 102 -10.05 10.87 6.01
CA VAL A 102 -10.53 11.00 4.64
C VAL A 102 -10.36 9.68 3.86
N ARG A 103 -11.18 9.49 2.80
CA ARG A 103 -11.16 8.29 1.94
C ARG A 103 -10.89 8.62 0.47
N THR A 104 -10.13 9.69 0.23
CA THR A 104 -9.89 10.22 -1.12
C THR A 104 -9.03 9.27 -1.97
N VAL A 105 -8.03 8.61 -1.39
CA VAL A 105 -7.18 7.64 -2.09
C VAL A 105 -7.99 6.41 -2.50
N HIS A 106 -8.85 5.88 -1.61
CA HIS A 106 -9.80 4.81 -1.98
C HIS A 106 -10.62 5.20 -3.20
N ARG A 107 -11.21 6.41 -3.20
CA ARG A 107 -12.07 6.87 -4.29
C ARG A 107 -11.31 6.95 -5.61
N ILE A 108 -10.13 7.56 -5.61
CA ILE A 108 -9.28 7.69 -6.80
C ILE A 108 -8.90 6.32 -7.36
N MET A 109 -8.45 5.40 -6.51
CA MET A 109 -7.99 4.08 -6.94
C MET A 109 -9.14 3.18 -7.41
N PHE A 110 -10.31 3.23 -6.76
CA PHE A 110 -11.48 2.47 -7.20
C PHE A 110 -12.10 3.01 -8.49
N GLN A 111 -12.09 4.33 -8.70
CA GLN A 111 -12.51 4.91 -10.00
C GLN A 111 -11.62 4.45 -11.16
N ALA A 112 -10.35 4.15 -10.87
CA ALA A 112 -9.41 3.55 -11.81
C ALA A 112 -9.48 2.01 -11.86
N SER A 113 -10.49 1.38 -11.24
CA SER A 113 -10.68 -0.08 -11.19
C SER A 113 -9.50 -0.86 -10.58
N LEU A 114 -8.76 -0.25 -9.65
CA LEU A 114 -7.66 -0.91 -8.95
C LEU A 114 -8.12 -1.66 -7.70
N TYR A 115 -7.49 -2.81 -7.43
CA TYR A 115 -7.64 -3.51 -6.16
C TYR A 115 -6.84 -2.82 -5.04
N LEU A 116 -7.41 -2.80 -3.83
CA LEU A 116 -6.73 -2.33 -2.62
C LEU A 116 -6.53 -3.47 -1.64
N ILE A 117 -5.30 -3.63 -1.16
CA ILE A 117 -4.92 -4.69 -0.21
C ILE A 117 -4.37 -4.04 1.06
N GLN A 118 -4.98 -4.33 2.20
CA GLN A 118 -4.62 -3.73 3.48
C GLN A 118 -4.16 -4.82 4.45
N HIS A 119 -3.51 -4.40 5.54
CA HIS A 119 -3.01 -5.31 6.56
C HIS A 119 -1.98 -6.33 6.04
N LEU A 120 -1.18 -5.95 5.06
CA LEU A 120 -0.04 -6.77 4.64
C LEU A 120 0.97 -6.94 5.78
N SER A 121 1.76 -8.00 5.72
CA SER A 121 2.86 -8.30 6.63
C SER A 121 4.10 -8.70 5.84
N ASP A 122 5.24 -8.80 6.52
CA ASP A 122 6.50 -9.32 5.97
C ASP A 122 7.05 -8.61 4.71
N LEU A 123 6.61 -7.38 4.45
CA LEU A 123 7.08 -6.60 3.30
C LEU A 123 8.60 -6.31 3.35
N SER A 124 9.24 -6.41 4.51
CA SER A 124 10.70 -6.31 4.65
C SER A 124 11.44 -7.42 3.91
N GLN A 125 10.82 -8.59 3.73
CA GLN A 125 11.39 -9.73 3.03
C GLN A 125 11.24 -9.61 1.50
N VAL A 126 10.33 -8.74 1.03
CA VAL A 126 10.05 -8.57 -0.40
C VAL A 126 11.03 -7.54 -0.99
N PRO A 127 11.70 -7.80 -2.13
CA PRO A 127 12.59 -6.84 -2.76
C PRO A 127 11.81 -5.67 -3.38
N PRO A 128 12.45 -4.53 -3.67
CA PRO A 128 11.80 -3.41 -4.36
C PRO A 128 11.19 -3.81 -5.71
N THR A 129 11.87 -4.70 -6.46
CA THR A 129 11.44 -5.22 -7.76
C THR A 129 11.83 -6.69 -7.91
N GLY A 130 11.28 -7.37 -8.93
CA GLY A 130 11.66 -8.74 -9.30
C GLY A 130 10.82 -9.84 -8.66
N ALA A 131 10.14 -9.56 -7.54
CA ALA A 131 9.18 -10.49 -6.96
C ALA A 131 7.82 -10.48 -7.69
N LEU A 132 7.08 -11.57 -7.57
CA LEU A 132 5.73 -11.73 -8.10
C LEU A 132 4.73 -11.97 -6.97
N ALA A 133 3.49 -11.51 -7.12
CA ALA A 133 2.39 -11.78 -6.22
C ALA A 133 1.43 -12.82 -6.81
N ALA A 134 0.97 -13.73 -5.95
CA ALA A 134 -0.30 -14.44 -6.16
C ALA A 134 -1.32 -13.91 -5.15
N VAL A 135 -2.41 -13.34 -5.66
CA VAL A 135 -3.46 -12.67 -4.87
C VAL A 135 -4.73 -13.51 -4.94
N MET A 136 -5.16 -14.08 -3.81
CA MET A 136 -6.25 -15.06 -3.76
C MET A 136 -7.35 -14.66 -2.77
N PRO A 137 -8.29 -13.77 -3.17
CA PRO A 137 -9.43 -13.40 -2.34
C PRO A 137 -10.48 -14.51 -2.28
N MET A 138 -11.19 -14.59 -1.16
CA MET A 138 -12.35 -15.47 -1.05
C MET A 138 -13.44 -15.05 -2.05
N LYS A 139 -14.04 -16.03 -2.73
CA LYS A 139 -15.11 -15.80 -3.71
C LYS A 139 -16.47 -15.68 -3.00
N ILE A 140 -16.73 -14.51 -2.41
CA ILE A 140 -17.98 -14.21 -1.70
C ILE A 140 -18.95 -13.51 -2.67
N ALA A 141 -20.16 -14.05 -2.82
CA ALA A 141 -21.15 -13.53 -3.76
C ALA A 141 -21.57 -12.09 -3.39
N GLY A 142 -21.47 -11.17 -4.36
CA GLY A 142 -21.87 -9.77 -4.20
C GLY A 142 -20.98 -8.91 -3.28
N ALA A 143 -19.85 -9.44 -2.79
CA ALA A 143 -18.99 -8.72 -1.86
C ALA A 143 -18.10 -7.68 -2.57
N GLY A 144 -18.04 -6.47 -2.00
CA GLY A 144 -17.09 -5.42 -2.45
C GLY A 144 -15.67 -5.62 -1.93
N ALA A 145 -15.47 -6.49 -0.93
CA ALA A 145 -14.18 -6.85 -0.37
C ALA A 145 -14.22 -8.26 0.23
N ALA A 146 -13.07 -8.91 0.32
CA ALA A 146 -12.94 -10.22 0.94
C ALA A 146 -11.56 -10.38 1.60
N PRO A 147 -11.45 -11.14 2.70
CA PRO A 147 -10.16 -11.64 3.16
C PRO A 147 -9.46 -12.43 2.05
N LEU A 148 -8.13 -12.42 2.04
CA LEU A 148 -7.34 -13.06 1.01
C LEU A 148 -6.05 -13.65 1.57
N ARG A 149 -5.53 -14.67 0.89
CA ARG A 149 -4.14 -15.09 1.05
C ARG A 149 -3.34 -14.50 -0.10
N ILE A 150 -2.33 -13.71 0.25
CA ILE A 150 -1.34 -13.20 -0.69
C ILE A 150 0.00 -13.85 -0.37
N VAL A 151 0.73 -14.23 -1.41
CA VAL A 151 2.10 -14.73 -1.30
C VAL A 151 2.98 -13.99 -2.30
N ALA A 152 4.21 -13.69 -1.87
CA ALA A 152 5.26 -13.21 -2.74
C ALA A 152 6.13 -14.38 -3.18
N ILE A 153 6.38 -14.49 -4.48
CA ILE A 153 7.32 -15.43 -5.10
C ILE A 153 8.59 -14.64 -5.38
N MET A 154 9.67 -15.04 -4.72
CA MET A 154 10.97 -14.38 -4.77
C MET A 154 11.70 -14.73 -6.08
N PRO A 155 12.59 -13.87 -6.58
CA PRO A 155 13.40 -14.14 -7.77
C PRO A 155 14.36 -15.31 -7.60
#